data_AF-A0A1A0IHC9-F1
#
_entry.id   AF-A0A1A0IHC9-F1
#
_cell.length_a   1.000
_cell.length_b   1.000
_cell.length_c   1.000
_cell.angle_alpha   90.00
_cell.angle_beta   90.00
_cell.angle_gamma   90.00
#
_symmetry.space_group_name_H-M   'P 1'
#
loop_
_entity.id
_entity.type
_entity.pdbx_description
1 polymer ?
#
loop_
_entity_poly.entity_id
_entity_poly.type
_entity_poly.pdbx_seq_one_letter_code
_entity_poly.pdbx_strand_id
1 'polypeptide(L)' 'MDIQITTRTAAPLTSGQIADQFTIAGLVVDDARLSANAETYAATLALIRQASVIGLGETPPAVAFNASWT' A
#
# COMPACT_ATOMS: atom_id res chain seq x y z
N MET A 1 -8.84 -22.87 19.69
CA MET A 1 -8.11 -22.67 18.43
C MET A 1 -7.81 -21.19 18.38
N ASP A 2 -6.68 -20.80 18.96
CA ASP A 2 -6.29 -19.40 19.14
C ASP A 2 -5.78 -18.83 17.82
N ILE A 3 -6.48 -17.83 17.29
CA ILE A 3 -6.02 -17.08 16.13
C ILE A 3 -4.94 -16.13 16.64
N GLN A 4 -3.68 -16.54 16.48
CA GLN A 4 -2.54 -15.64 16.63
C GLN A 4 -2.62 -14.60 15.51
N ILE A 5 -3.26 -13.45 15.79
CA ILE A 5 -3.16 -12.28 14.93
C ILE A 5 -1.74 -11.74 15.12
N THR A 6 -0.79 -12.29 14.38
CA THR A 6 0.52 -11.66 14.20
C THR A 6 0.28 -10.34 13.48
N THR A 7 0.23 -9.24 14.23
CA THR A 7 0.37 -7.89 13.71
C THR A 7 1.74 -7.78 13.08
N ARG A 8 1.86 -8.18 11.81
CA ARG A 8 3.01 -7.85 10.99
C ARG A 8 2.95 -6.35 10.75
N THR A 9 3.53 -5.57 11.66
CA THR A 9 3.86 -4.17 11.42
C THR A 9 4.69 -4.15 10.14
N ALA A 10 4.06 -3.79 9.02
CA ALA A 10 4.81 -3.58 7.80
C ALA A 10 5.80 -2.44 8.08
N ALA A 11 7.05 -2.62 7.69
CA ALA A 11 8.02 -1.54 7.78
C ALA A 11 7.45 -0.30 7.07
N PRO A 12 7.65 0.91 7.63
CA PRO A 12 7.19 2.13 7.00
C PRO A 12 7.72 2.24 5.58
N LEU A 13 6.86 2.66 4.65
CA LEU A 13 7.21 2.85 3.25
C LEU A 13 8.28 3.95 3.12
N THR A 14 9.30 3.71 2.30
CA THR A 14 10.28 4.73 1.96
C THR A 14 9.71 5.73 0.94
N SER A 15 10.28 6.92 0.85
CA SER A 15 9.82 7.94 -0.12
C SER A 15 9.82 7.43 -1.57
N GLY A 16 10.81 6.61 -1.95
CA GLY A 16 10.85 5.97 -3.28
C GLY A 16 9.67 5.04 -3.51
N GLN A 17 9.34 4.20 -2.52
CA GLN A 17 8.19 3.30 -2.61
C GLN A 17 6.86 4.07 -2.70
N ILE A 18 6.76 5.23 -2.02
CA ILE A 18 5.58 6.10 -2.12
C ILE A 18 5.49 6.71 -3.52
N ALA A 19 6.60 7.21 -4.08
CA ALA A 19 6.64 7.75 -5.44
C ALA A 19 6.22 6.70 -6.49
N ASP A 20 6.66 5.46 -6.32
CA ASP A 20 6.27 4.35 -7.20
C ASP A 20 4.76 4.12 -7.16
N GLN A 21 4.11 4.19 -5.98
CA GLN A 21 2.65 4.06 -5.88
C GLN A 21 1.90 5.17 -6.61
N PHE A 22 2.38 6.42 -6.54
CA PHE A 22 1.81 7.51 -7.32
C PHE A 22 1.97 7.26 -8.83
N THR A 23 3.13 6.78 -9.25
CA THR A 23 3.42 6.45 -10.66
C THR A 23 2.50 5.35 -11.19
N ILE A 24 2.30 4.28 -10.42
CA ILE A 24 1.36 3.18 -10.76
C ILE A 24 -0.07 3.70 -10.91
N ALA A 25 -0.47 4.66 -10.09
CA ALA A 25 -1.77 5.32 -10.18
C ALA A 25 -1.86 6.35 -11.33
N GLY A 26 -0.79 6.55 -12.12
CA GLY A 26 -0.73 7.56 -13.18
C GLY A 26 -0.71 8.99 -12.64
N LEU A 27 -0.35 9.17 -11.37
CA LEU A 27 -0.27 10.47 -10.71
C LEU A 27 1.18 10.94 -10.66
N VAL A 28 1.39 12.19 -11.04
CA VAL A 28 2.70 12.85 -10.91
C VAL A 28 2.68 13.67 -9.63
N VAL A 29 3.70 13.47 -8.79
CA VAL A 29 3.90 14.25 -7.55
C VAL A 29 5.32 14.80 -7.55
N ASP A 30 5.47 16.10 -7.29
CA ASP A 30 6.78 16.73 -7.18
C ASP A 30 7.51 16.27 -5.91
N ASP A 31 8.85 16.17 -5.98
CA ASP A 31 9.69 15.72 -4.85
C ASP A 31 9.50 16.56 -3.58
N ALA A 32 9.32 17.88 -3.72
CA ALA A 32 9.08 18.77 -2.59
C ALA A 32 7.76 18.43 -1.88
N ARG A 33 6.71 18.09 -2.65
CA ARG A 33 5.41 17.70 -2.12
C ARG A 33 5.45 16.30 -1.52
N LEU A 34 6.18 15.39 -2.16
CA LEU A 34 6.41 14.04 -1.64
C LEU A 34 7.14 14.08 -0.29
N SER A 35 8.25 14.83 -0.19
CA SER A 35 9.02 14.95 1.04
C SER A 35 8.23 15.61 2.17
N ALA A 36 7.42 16.63 1.86
CA ALA A 36 6.61 17.32 2.86
C ALA A 36 5.46 16.46 3.42
N ASN A 37 5.01 15.44 2.67
CA ASN A 37 3.83 14.64 3.01
C ASN A 37 4.13 13.14 3.14
N ALA A 38 5.40 12.74 3.14
CA ALA A 38 5.82 11.33 3.09
C ALA A 38 5.20 10.49 4.22
N GLU A 39 5.15 11.03 5.44
CA GLU A 39 4.56 10.33 6.60
C GLU A 39 3.05 10.12 6.41
N THR A 40 2.33 11.15 5.99
CA THR A 40 0.89 11.07 5.72
C THR A 40 0.61 10.07 4.60
N TYR A 41 1.35 10.13 3.50
CA TYR A 41 1.19 9.19 2.38
C TYR A 41 1.51 7.75 2.78
N ALA A 42 2.58 7.53 3.56
CA ALA A 42 2.90 6.21 4.08
C ALA A 42 1.77 5.65 4.96
N ALA A 43 1.23 6.46 5.86
CA ALA A 43 0.12 6.07 6.73
C ALA A 43 -1.16 5.77 5.95
N THR A 44 -1.52 6.62 4.98
CA THR A 44 -2.68 6.41 4.11
C THR A 44 -2.54 5.13 3.28
N LEU A 45 -1.39 4.89 2.67
CA LEU A 45 -1.13 3.67 1.89
C LEU A 45 -1.18 2.41 2.77
N ALA A 46 -0.69 2.48 4.01
CA ALA A 46 -0.79 1.38 4.96
C ALA A 46 -2.27 1.09 5.33
N LEU A 47 -3.07 2.12 5.55
CA LEU A 47 -4.51 1.99 5.81
C LEU A 47 -5.26 1.39 4.61
N ILE A 48 -4.98 1.87 3.40
CA ILE A 48 -5.56 1.31 2.17
C ILE A 48 -5.19 -0.17 2.06
N ARG A 49 -3.92 -0.53 2.25
CA ARG A 49 -3.48 -1.93 2.21
C ARG A 49 -4.22 -2.79 3.24
N GLN A 50 -4.40 -2.29 4.45
CA GLN A 50 -5.12 -3.00 5.51
C GLN A 50 -6.61 -3.18 5.15
N ALA A 51 -7.26 -2.14 4.63
CA ALA A 51 -8.66 -2.19 4.21
C ALA A 51 -8.88 -3.09 2.98
N SER A 52 -7.98 -3.05 2.00
CA SER A 52 -8.01 -3.90 0.81
C SER A 52 -7.83 -5.38 1.14
N VAL A 53 -7.10 -5.73 2.20
CA VAL A 53 -6.96 -7.12 2.67
C VAL A 53 -8.25 -7.62 3.33
N ILE A 54 -9.01 -6.74 3.99
CA ILE A 54 -10.24 -7.10 4.71
C ILE A 54 -11.46 -7.19 3.76
N GLY A 55 -11.41 -6.53 2.60
CA GLY A 55 -12.50 -6.48 1.61
C GLY A 55 -12.48 -7.52 0.48
N LEU A 56 -11.59 -8.52 0.49
CA LEU A 56 -11.49 -9.56 -0.55
C LEU A 56 -12.19 -10.88 -0.17
N GLY A 57 -13.27 -10.78 0.61
CA GLY A 57 -14.33 -11.78 0.58
C GLY A 57 -15.24 -11.50 -0.61
N GLU A 58 -15.18 -12.34 -1.64
CA GLU A 58 -16.13 -12.40 -2.76
C GLU A 58 -16.12 -11.22 -3.76
N THR A 59 -15.08 -11.11 -4.58
CA THR A 59 -15.27 -10.80 -6.01
C THR A 59 -14.04 -11.26 -6.82
N PRO A 60 -14.15 -12.28 -7.68
CA PRO A 60 -13.14 -12.54 -8.70
C PRO A 60 -13.22 -11.39 -9.72
N PRO A 61 -12.26 -10.45 -9.71
CA PRO A 61 -11.01 -10.64 -10.45
C PRO A 61 -9.77 -10.11 -9.69
N ALA A 62 -9.69 -10.30 -8.38
CA ALA A 62 -8.48 -9.94 -7.61
C ALA A 62 -7.25 -10.79 -7.94
N VAL A 63 -7.43 -11.92 -8.63
CA VAL A 63 -6.33 -12.76 -9.15
C VAL A 63 -5.45 -12.07 -10.20
N ALA A 64 -5.91 -10.97 -10.82
CA ALA A 64 -5.09 -10.20 -11.75
C ALA A 64 -4.04 -9.32 -11.07
N PHE A 65 -4.18 -9.00 -9.78
CA PHE A 65 -3.16 -8.24 -9.02
C PHE A 65 -2.07 -9.16 -8.41
N ASN A 66 -2.04 -10.44 -8.81
CA ASN A 66 -0.95 -11.36 -8.51
C ASN A 66 0.08 -11.44 -9.65
N ALA A 67 0.19 -10.38 -10.47
CA ALA A 67 1.30 -10.22 -11.38
C ALA A 67 2.57 -9.92 -10.55
N SER A 68 3.22 -11.02 -10.14
CA SER A 68 4.64 -11.18 -9.81
C SER A 68 5.46 -9.88 -9.80
N TRP A 69 5.80 -9.43 -8.60
CA TRP A 69 6.95 -8.55 -8.40
C TRP A 69 8.19 -9.44 -8.42
N THR A 70 8.84 -9.51 -9.58
CA THR A 70 10.24 -9.96 -9.74
C THR A 70 11.13 -8.74 -9.89
#